data_AF-A0A3M8LE23-F1
#
_entry.id   AF-A0A3M8LE23-F1
#
_cell.length_a   1.000
_cell.length_b   1.000
_cell.length_c   1.000
_cell.angle_alpha   90.00
_cell.angle_beta   90.00
_cell.angle_gamma   90.00
#
_symmetry.space_group_name_H-M   'P 1'
#
loop_
_entity.id
_entity.type
_entity.pdbx_description
1 polymer ?
#
loop_
_entity_poly.entity_id
_entity_poly.type
_entity_poly.pdbx_seq_one_letter_code
_entity_poly.pdbx_strand_id
1 'polypeptide(L)'
;MAKNHDRQPVAMPGDPSAAGGWLRGIRFSGFSLVMMGILVLAVIVLAPSLHSYAAQRQQIADLRASVQDAKATVDDARAQRERWNDRTYVITQARERLSYVLPGDISFLVINDLPESATNTDTAPVSKHIQEDDQVDWMQSMFASIMTAGLGSGGAK
;
A
#
# COMPACT_ATOMS: atom_id res chain seq x y z
N MET A 1 -38.15 -84.64 -16.01
CA MET A 1 -37.91 -84.23 -14.62
C MET A 1 -37.26 -82.85 -14.63
N ALA A 2 -38.04 -81.78 -14.51
CA ALA A 2 -37.54 -80.41 -14.43
C ALA A 2 -37.94 -79.85 -13.05
N LYS A 3 -36.95 -79.49 -12.24
CA LYS A 3 -37.18 -78.90 -10.92
C LYS A 3 -37.19 -77.38 -11.10
N ASN A 4 -38.39 -76.78 -11.09
CA ASN A 4 -38.53 -75.33 -11.01
C ASN A 4 -38.08 -74.89 -9.61
N HIS A 5 -37.10 -74.00 -9.57
CA HIS A 5 -36.70 -73.33 -8.34
C HIS A 5 -37.45 -72.00 -8.31
N ASP A 6 -38.55 -71.94 -7.55
CA ASP A 6 -39.23 -70.68 -7.24
C ASP A 6 -38.27 -69.79 -6.46
N ARG A 7 -37.77 -68.74 -7.13
CA ARG A 7 -36.98 -67.71 -6.48
C ARG A 7 -37.96 -66.68 -5.92
N GLN A 8 -38.21 -66.75 -4.62
CA GLN A 8 -38.87 -65.66 -3.93
C GLN A 8 -37.91 -64.46 -3.83
N PRO A 9 -38.32 -63.25 -4.23
CA PRO A 9 -37.52 -62.06 -3.95
C PRO A 9 -37.59 -61.77 -2.46
N VAL A 10 -36.42 -61.85 -1.81
CA VAL A 10 -36.24 -61.36 -0.43
C VAL A 10 -36.42 -59.84 -0.46
N ALA A 11 -37.53 -59.36 0.12
CA ALA A 11 -37.69 -57.94 0.40
C ALA A 11 -36.70 -57.56 1.50
N MET A 12 -35.65 -56.80 1.15
CA MET A 12 -34.80 -56.19 2.16
C MET A 12 -35.63 -55.13 2.91
N PRO A 13 -35.70 -55.17 4.25
CA PRO A 13 -36.23 -54.04 5.01
C PRO A 13 -35.37 -52.83 4.70
N GLY A 14 -35.99 -51.77 4.17
CA GLY A 14 -35.27 -50.57 3.75
C GLY A 14 -34.46 -49.98 4.91
N ASP A 15 -33.17 -49.75 4.67
CA ASP A 15 -32.31 -49.06 5.62
C ASP A 15 -32.92 -47.69 5.97
N PRO A 16 -33.20 -47.40 7.25
CA PRO A 16 -33.62 -46.07 7.62
C PRO A 16 -32.46 -45.12 7.31
N SER A 17 -32.65 -44.19 6.37
CA SER A 17 -31.65 -43.18 6.05
C SER A 17 -31.17 -42.53 7.35
N ALA A 18 -29.87 -42.62 7.64
CA ALA A 18 -29.27 -42.06 8.86
C ALA A 18 -29.58 -40.55 8.99
N ALA A 19 -29.71 -39.87 7.84
CA ALA A 19 -30.13 -38.48 7.74
C ALA A 19 -31.56 -38.25 8.27
N GLY A 20 -32.52 -39.15 8.01
CA GLY A 20 -33.90 -39.05 8.49
C GLY A 20 -34.09 -39.44 9.95
N GLY A 21 -33.13 -40.16 10.54
CA GLY A 21 -33.07 -40.44 11.98
C GLY A 21 -32.59 -39.24 12.79
N TRP A 22 -31.56 -38.53 12.30
CA TRP A 22 -31.01 -37.34 12.95
C TRP A 22 -32.05 -36.22 13.13
N LEU A 23 -32.88 -36.00 12.10
CA LEU A 23 -33.95 -34.99 12.15
C LEU A 23 -35.10 -35.37 13.10
N ARG A 24 -35.42 -36.66 13.26
CA ARG A 24 -36.46 -37.14 14.20
C ARG A 24 -36.03 -37.12 15.66
N GLY A 25 -34.72 -36.97 15.93
CA GLY A 25 -34.17 -36.74 17.27
C GLY A 25 -34.30 -35.28 17.74
N ILE A 26 -34.62 -34.34 16.86
CA ILE A 26 -34.85 -32.92 17.20
C ILE A 26 -36.25 -32.79 17.80
N ARG A 27 -36.39 -33.28 19.02
CA ARG A 27 -37.54 -33.02 19.87
C ARG A 27 -37.39 -31.57 20.32
N PHE A 28 -38.32 -30.70 19.92
CA PHE A 28 -38.44 -29.33 20.42
C PHE A 28 -38.76 -29.37 21.92
N SER A 29 -37.76 -29.67 22.74
CA SER A 29 -37.82 -29.62 24.20
C SER A 29 -37.06 -28.38 24.68
N GLY A 30 -37.30 -27.96 25.93
CA GLY A 30 -36.58 -26.85 26.54
C GLY A 30 -35.05 -27.01 26.47
N PHE A 31 -34.54 -28.24 26.42
CA PHE A 31 -33.13 -28.52 26.21
C PHE A 31 -32.61 -28.05 24.84
N SER A 32 -33.41 -28.18 23.78
CA SER A 32 -33.05 -27.67 22.44
C SER A 32 -32.94 -26.15 22.43
N LEU A 33 -33.81 -25.46 23.18
CA LEU A 33 -33.76 -24.00 23.32
C LEU A 33 -32.49 -23.55 24.06
N VAL A 34 -32.14 -24.25 25.14
CA VAL A 34 -30.88 -24.02 25.89
C VAL A 34 -29.67 -24.27 24.99
N MET A 35 -29.66 -25.37 24.22
CA MET A 35 -28.53 -25.68 23.34
C MET A 35 -28.38 -24.68 22.19
N MET A 36 -29.50 -24.19 21.62
CA MET A 36 -29.51 -23.09 20.66
C MET A 36 -28.93 -21.81 21.28
N GLY A 37 -29.33 -21.48 22.51
CA GLY A 37 -28.80 -20.33 23.25
C GLY A 37 -27.28 -20.42 23.47
N ILE A 38 -26.78 -21.61 23.83
CA ILE A 38 -25.33 -21.86 23.98
C ILE A 38 -24.61 -21.67 22.64
N LEU A 39 -25.16 -22.19 21.54
CA LEU A 39 -24.55 -22.05 20.21
C LEU A 39 -24.47 -20.58 19.78
N VAL A 40 -25.55 -19.83 19.99
CA VAL A 40 -25.56 -18.38 19.72
C VAL A 40 -24.53 -17.64 20.57
N LEU A 41 -24.45 -17.94 21.88
CA LEU A 41 -23.42 -17.36 22.75
C LEU A 41 -22.00 -17.72 22.29
N ALA A 42 -21.75 -18.97 21.89
CA ALA A 42 -20.45 -19.39 21.40
C ALA A 42 -20.03 -18.59 20.16
N VAL A 43 -20.94 -18.37 19.21
CA VAL A 43 -20.67 -17.56 18.01
C VAL A 43 -20.37 -16.09 18.37
N ILE A 44 -21.15 -15.49 19.27
CA ILE A 44 -20.94 -14.09 19.71
C ILE A 44 -19.56 -13.92 20.35
N VAL A 45 -19.11 -14.88 21.17
CA VAL A 45 -17.79 -14.84 21.82
C VAL A 45 -16.65 -15.10 20.84
N LEU A 46 -16.88 -15.94 19.81
CA LEU A 46 -15.85 -16.33 18.84
C LEU A 46 -15.72 -15.36 17.65
N ALA A 47 -16.75 -14.60 17.31
CA ALA A 47 -16.70 -13.64 16.21
C ALA A 47 -15.58 -12.58 16.36
N PRO A 48 -15.37 -11.95 17.54
CA PRO A 48 -14.29 -10.98 17.74
C PRO A 48 -12.89 -11.57 17.57
N SER A 49 -12.69 -12.85 17.94
CA SER A 49 -11.37 -13.50 17.83
C SER A 49 -11.02 -13.81 16.37
N LEU A 50 -11.99 -14.23 15.56
CA LEU A 50 -11.81 -14.41 14.13
C LEU A 50 -11.53 -13.07 13.42
N HIS A 51 -12.27 -12.02 13.78
CA HIS A 51 -12.06 -10.67 13.25
C HIS A 51 -10.66 -10.12 13.60
N SER A 52 -10.24 -10.26 14.87
CA SER A 52 -8.93 -9.78 15.31
C SER A 52 -7.77 -10.56 14.69
N TYR A 53 -7.91 -11.87 14.46
CA TYR A 53 -6.90 -12.66 13.77
C TYR A 53 -6.66 -12.20 12.32
N ALA A 54 -7.74 -11.82 11.61
CA ALA A 54 -7.64 -11.26 10.26
C ALA A 54 -7.00 -9.86 10.27
N ALA A 55 -7.42 -8.99 11.20
CA ALA A 55 -6.87 -7.64 11.35
C ALA A 55 -5.39 -7.63 11.76
N GLN A 56 -4.96 -8.59 12.60
CA GLN A 56 -3.56 -8.73 13.01
C GLN A 56 -2.62 -9.04 11.83
N ARG A 57 -3.07 -9.77 10.80
CA ARG A 57 -2.22 -10.06 9.64
C ARG A 57 -1.90 -8.83 8.80
N GLN A 58 -2.85 -7.92 8.65
CA GLN A 58 -2.62 -6.64 7.97
C GLN A 58 -1.67 -5.77 8.80
N GLN A 59 -1.92 -5.65 10.10
CA GLN A 59 -1.04 -4.88 11.00
C GLN A 59 0.40 -5.40 11.00
N ILE A 60 0.63 -6.73 10.95
CA ILE A 60 1.99 -7.29 10.88
C ILE A 60 2.67 -6.97 9.54
N ALA A 61 1.93 -6.94 8.43
CA ALA A 61 2.49 -6.58 7.13
C ALA A 61 2.91 -5.10 7.10
N ASP A 62 2.01 -4.21 7.55
CA ASP A 62 2.25 -2.77 7.60
C ASP A 62 3.38 -2.42 8.59
N LEU A 63 3.42 -3.09 9.74
CA LEU A 63 4.46 -2.86 10.74
C LEU A 63 5.83 -3.35 10.27
N ARG A 64 5.88 -4.41 9.46
CA ARG A 64 7.14 -4.87 8.83
C ARG A 64 7.63 -3.92 7.74
N ALA A 65 6.72 -3.38 6.93
CA ALA A 65 7.06 -2.37 5.93
C ALA A 65 7.65 -1.12 6.58
N SER A 66 6.97 -0.58 7.61
CA SER A 66 7.46 0.60 8.34
C SER A 66 8.82 0.39 9.03
N VAL A 67 9.10 -0.80 9.56
CA VAL A 67 10.43 -1.13 10.13
C VAL A 67 11.51 -1.15 9.05
N GLN A 68 11.22 -1.64 7.85
CA GLN A 68 12.18 -1.64 6.75
C GLN A 68 12.49 -0.21 6.28
N ASP A 69 11.48 0.62 6.10
CA ASP A 69 11.65 2.03 5.68
C ASP A 69 12.42 2.85 6.73
N ALA A 70 12.08 2.66 8.01
CA ALA A 70 12.79 3.31 9.11
C ALA A 70 14.26 2.88 9.15
N LYS A 71 14.55 1.59 8.91
CA LYS A 71 15.93 1.09 8.85
C LYS A 71 16.71 1.68 7.68
N ALA A 72 16.12 1.73 6.49
CA ALA A 72 16.73 2.35 5.32
C ALA A 72 17.06 3.83 5.56
N THR A 73 16.16 4.57 6.22
CA THR A 73 16.38 5.98 6.58
C THR A 73 17.54 6.15 7.56
N VAL A 74 17.65 5.27 8.57
CA VAL A 74 18.77 5.29 9.52
C VAL A 74 20.09 4.97 8.83
N ASP A 75 20.11 3.99 7.93
CA ASP A 75 21.31 3.61 7.20
C ASP A 75 21.78 4.74 6.27
N ASP A 76 20.87 5.41 5.56
CA ASP A 76 21.19 6.58 4.75
C ASP A 76 21.70 7.75 5.61
N ALA A 77 21.02 8.05 6.72
CA ALA A 77 21.45 9.09 7.65
C ALA A 77 22.84 8.79 8.25
N ARG A 78 23.16 7.52 8.53
CA ARG A 78 24.51 7.10 8.97
C ARG A 78 25.55 7.29 7.87
N ALA A 79 25.23 6.88 6.63
CA ALA A 79 26.12 7.06 5.50
C ALA A 79 26.39 8.55 5.21
N GLN A 80 25.38 9.40 5.35
CA GLN A 80 25.56 10.85 5.28
C GLN A 80 26.44 11.36 6.42
N ARG A 81 26.19 10.94 7.67
CA ARG A 81 27.03 11.34 8.82
C ARG A 81 28.50 10.95 8.64
N GLU A 82 28.78 9.76 8.12
CA GLU A 82 30.14 9.33 7.81
C GLU A 82 30.81 10.21 6.75
N ARG A 83 30.09 10.56 5.68
CA ARG A 83 30.60 11.49 4.64
C ARG A 83 30.90 12.89 5.20
N TRP A 84 30.05 13.40 6.08
CA TRP A 84 30.24 14.73 6.69
C TRP A 84 31.33 14.75 7.77
N ASN A 85 31.75 13.59 8.28
CA ASN A 85 32.88 13.49 9.21
C ASN A 85 34.25 13.59 8.50
N ASP A 86 34.31 13.46 7.17
CA ASP A 86 35.53 13.71 6.42
C ASP A 86 35.78 15.21 6.30
N ARG A 87 36.83 15.69 6.97
CA ARG A 87 37.27 17.09 6.95
C ARG A 87 37.51 17.58 5.51
N THR A 88 37.98 16.71 4.62
CA THR A 88 38.26 17.03 3.22
C THR A 88 36.97 17.33 2.45
N TYR A 89 35.90 16.57 2.71
CA TYR A 89 34.59 16.76 2.08
C TYR A 89 33.95 18.10 2.48
N VAL A 90 34.05 18.46 3.77
CA VAL A 90 33.53 19.73 4.29
C VAL A 90 34.28 20.93 3.70
N ILE A 91 35.62 20.85 3.59
CA ILE A 91 36.43 21.93 3.01
C ILE A 91 36.10 22.15 1.53
N THR A 92 35.93 21.07 0.75
CA THR A 92 35.57 21.16 -0.68
C THR A 92 34.20 21.81 -0.86
N GLN A 93 33.18 21.40 -0.09
CA GLN A 93 31.85 22.02 -0.20
C GLN A 93 31.77 23.45 0.32
N ALA A 94 32.52 23.77 1.38
CA ALA A 94 32.62 25.15 1.86
C ALA A 94 33.34 26.05 0.84
N ARG A 95 34.31 25.53 0.08
CA ARG A 95 34.98 26.28 -0.99
C ARG A 95 34.04 26.57 -2.15
N GLU A 96 33.31 25.56 -2.64
CA GLU A 96 32.38 25.71 -3.77
C GLU A 96 31.22 26.65 -3.46
N ARG A 97 30.62 26.56 -2.25
CA ARG A 97 29.43 27.35 -1.91
C ARG A 97 29.70 28.64 -1.16
N LEU A 98 30.73 28.66 -0.31
CA LEU A 98 30.96 29.77 0.62
C LEU A 98 32.28 30.50 0.34
N SER A 99 33.01 30.13 -0.73
CA SER A 99 34.34 30.68 -1.04
C SER A 99 35.28 30.63 0.17
N TYR A 100 35.20 29.55 0.97
CA TYR A 100 36.00 29.41 2.18
C TYR A 100 37.50 29.26 1.83
N VAL A 101 38.32 30.11 2.45
CA VAL A 101 39.76 30.21 2.24
C VAL A 101 40.48 29.67 3.48
N LEU A 102 41.47 28.79 3.32
CA LEU A 102 42.27 28.34 4.47
C LEU A 102 43.13 29.50 4.97
N PRO A 103 43.38 29.63 6.30
CA PRO A 103 44.30 30.64 6.81
C PRO A 103 45.70 30.41 6.22
N GLY A 104 46.12 31.31 5.30
CA GLY A 104 47.36 31.19 4.51
C GLY A 104 47.18 31.27 2.99
N ASP A 105 45.96 31.08 2.47
CA ASP A 105 45.64 31.18 1.04
C ASP A 105 45.24 32.64 0.65
N ILE A 106 45.72 33.15 -0.49
CA ILE A 106 45.50 34.54 -0.94
C ILE A 106 44.29 34.60 -1.88
N SER A 107 43.24 35.34 -1.50
CA SER A 107 42.04 35.51 -2.33
C SER A 107 42.27 36.58 -3.40
N PHE A 108 42.27 36.19 -4.68
CA PHE A 108 42.28 37.12 -5.81
C PHE A 108 40.85 37.56 -6.14
N LEU A 109 40.46 38.74 -5.67
CA LEU A 109 39.26 39.42 -6.15
C LEU A 109 39.61 40.11 -7.47
N VAL A 110 39.14 39.54 -8.59
CA VAL A 110 39.23 40.18 -9.91
C VAL A 110 38.17 41.28 -9.95
N ILE A 111 38.56 42.49 -9.54
CA ILE A 111 37.78 43.70 -9.80
C ILE A 111 38.02 44.04 -11.26
N ASN A 112 37.08 43.64 -12.13
CA ASN A 112 37.03 44.11 -13.50
C ASN A 112 36.61 45.59 -13.48
N ASP A 113 37.58 46.49 -13.31
CA ASP A 113 37.43 47.93 -13.51
C ASP A 113 37.44 48.25 -15.03
N LEU A 114 36.65 47.49 -15.80
CA LEU A 114 36.47 47.78 -17.21
C LEU A 114 35.39 48.87 -17.32
N PRO A 115 35.65 49.96 -18.07
CA PRO A 115 34.68 51.01 -18.27
C PRO A 115 33.39 50.42 -18.87
N GLU A 116 32.24 50.88 -18.37
CA GLU A 116 30.87 50.42 -18.71
C GLU A 116 30.59 50.33 -20.21
N SER A 117 31.42 50.96 -21.05
CA SER A 117 31.37 50.92 -22.51
C SER A 117 31.49 49.53 -23.14
N ALA A 118 31.93 48.51 -22.40
CA ALA A 118 32.04 47.12 -22.90
C ALA A 118 30.82 46.23 -22.58
N THR A 119 29.84 46.70 -21.79
CA THR A 119 28.65 45.92 -21.41
C THR A 119 27.42 46.39 -22.19
N ASN A 120 27.50 46.42 -23.52
CA ASN A 120 26.33 46.51 -24.38
C ASN A 120 26.07 45.15 -25.02
N THR A 121 25.55 44.22 -24.21
CA THR A 121 24.82 43.07 -24.77
C THR A 121 23.36 43.51 -24.88
N ASP A 122 22.99 43.97 -26.08
CA ASP A 122 21.63 44.24 -26.51
C ASP A 122 20.71 43.06 -26.14
N THR A 123 20.04 43.16 -24.99
CA THR A 123 18.98 42.23 -24.62
C THR A 123 17.68 42.86 -25.09
N ALA A 124 17.23 42.45 -26.28
CA ALA A 124 15.91 42.77 -26.78
C ALA A 124 14.84 42.48 -25.71
N PRO A 125 13.78 43.29 -25.57
CA PRO A 125 12.79 43.12 -24.52
C PRO A 125 12.09 41.77 -24.70
N VAL A 126 12.39 40.84 -23.79
CA VAL A 126 11.68 39.56 -23.69
C VAL A 126 10.23 39.88 -23.36
N SER A 127 9.35 39.64 -24.35
CA SER A 127 7.92 39.86 -24.20
C SER A 127 7.37 38.97 -23.08
N LYS A 128 6.80 39.60 -22.04
CA LYS A 128 6.18 38.92 -20.88
C LYS A 128 4.86 38.21 -21.20
N HIS A 129 4.50 38.11 -22.48
CA HIS A 129 3.30 37.41 -22.93
C HIS A 129 3.65 35.95 -23.21
N ILE A 130 4.04 35.21 -22.17
CA ILE A 130 3.97 33.76 -22.21
C ILE A 130 2.63 33.41 -21.58
N GLN A 131 1.64 33.24 -22.46
CA GLN A 131 0.49 32.34 -22.28
C GLN A 131 -0.12 32.37 -20.87
N GLU A 132 -0.99 33.36 -20.66
CA GLU A 132 -1.93 33.46 -19.54
C GLU A 132 -3.19 32.60 -19.78
N ASP A 133 -3.17 31.77 -20.83
CA ASP A 133 -4.20 30.80 -21.17
C ASP A 133 -3.71 29.37 -20.87
N ASP A 134 -4.61 28.59 -20.30
CA ASP A 134 -4.44 27.24 -19.76
C ASP A 134 -3.78 27.16 -18.38
N GLN A 135 -4.50 27.65 -17.35
CA GLN A 135 -4.51 26.92 -16.08
C GLN A 135 -4.90 25.48 -16.38
N VAL A 136 -3.90 24.62 -16.56
CA VAL A 136 -4.09 23.20 -16.71
C VAL A 136 -4.73 22.72 -15.42
N ASP A 137 -6.04 22.44 -15.46
CA ASP A 137 -6.76 21.91 -14.31
C ASP A 137 -6.40 20.42 -14.12
N TRP A 138 -5.19 20.24 -13.60
CA TRP A 138 -4.61 18.99 -13.16
C TRP A 138 -5.51 18.21 -12.19
N MET A 139 -6.35 18.90 -11.40
CA MET A 139 -7.27 18.26 -10.48
C MET A 139 -8.41 17.59 -11.26
N GLN A 140 -8.98 18.32 -12.22
CA GLN A 140 -10.00 17.79 -13.14
C GLN A 140 -9.45 16.61 -13.95
N SER A 141 -8.22 16.71 -14.47
CA SER A 141 -7.62 15.64 -15.28
C SER A 141 -7.32 14.36 -14.49
N MET A 142 -6.90 14.50 -13.23
CA MET A 142 -6.66 13.37 -12.34
C MET A 142 -7.98 12.69 -11.92
N PHE A 143 -9.00 13.49 -11.61
CA PHE A 143 -10.31 12.97 -11.25
C PHE A 143 -11.01 12.25 -12.41
N ALA A 144 -10.92 12.82 -13.63
CA ALA A 144 -11.41 12.18 -14.84
C ALA A 144 -10.72 10.83 -15.11
N SER A 145 -9.42 10.74 -14.88
CA SER A 145 -8.64 9.50 -15.06
C SER A 145 -9.10 8.38 -14.12
N ILE A 146 -9.40 8.70 -12.86
CA ILE A 146 -9.92 7.74 -11.88
C ILE A 146 -11.32 7.26 -12.26
N MET A 147 -12.20 8.18 -12.69
CA MET A 147 -13.53 7.80 -13.15
C MET A 147 -13.48 6.93 -14.41
N THR A 148 -12.62 7.26 -15.37
CA THR A 148 -12.39 6.45 -16.57
C THR A 148 -11.82 5.07 -16.24
N ALA A 149 -10.92 4.97 -15.26
CA ALA A 149 -10.35 3.70 -14.86
C ALA A 149 -11.34 2.82 -14.06
N GLY A 150 -12.23 3.44 -13.26
CA GLY A 150 -13.25 2.73 -12.48
C GLY A 150 -14.48 2.32 -13.28
N LEU A 151 -14.86 3.13 -14.28
CA LEU A 151 -15.85 2.77 -15.29
C LEU A 151 -15.15 1.99 -16.39
N GLY A 152 -14.80 0.73 -16.10
CA GLY A 152 -14.06 -0.14 -17.01
C GLY A 152 -14.51 0.04 -18.46
N SER A 153 -13.58 0.51 -19.30
CA SER A 153 -13.78 0.70 -20.74
C SER A 153 -13.88 -0.65 -21.44
N GLY A 154 -15.00 -1.33 -21.23
CA GLY A 154 -15.55 -2.28 -22.20
C GLY A 154 -16.45 -1.51 -23.16
N GLY A 155 -15.90 -0.95 -24.24
CA GLY A 155 -16.75 -0.31 -25.25
C GLY A 155 -16.07 0.56 -26.31
N ALA A 156 -15.34 -0.08 -27.22
CA ALA A 156 -15.21 0.19 -28.66
C ALA A 156 -15.00 1.63 -29.22
N LYS A 157 -13.90 1.73 -29.98
CA LYS A 157 -13.64 2.54 -31.20
C LYS A 157 -13.76 4.06 -31.13
#